data_AF-A0A8H6IM32-F1
#
_entry.id   AF-A0A8H6IM32-F1
#
_cell.length_a   1.000
_cell.length_b   1.000
_cell.length_c   1.000
_cell.angle_alpha   90.00
_cell.angle_beta   90.00
_cell.angle_gamma   90.00
#
_symmetry.space_group_name_H-M   'P 1'
#
loop_
_entity.id
_entity.type
_entity.pdbx_description
1 polymer ?
#
loop_
_entity_poly.entity_id
_entity_poly.type
_entity_poly.pdbx_seq_one_letter_code
_entity_poly.pdbx_strand_id
1 'polypeptide(L)'
;MRTLRVQEGNAEADMKQTFQKRKGLLQDLRHVMKVRGNAVHGNLNQVEAKALRLLEQLETCYPKRIGAPRLELWDFYLALGENRLQNAAVSNMKALELIIKALEALGYVLVAAPPARVPTKPTLEMTRWGWINDHSIIAFIAIFHAYKARGLAPELCEVARGYARTAYTICIGEEETAGSTYDDLK
;
A
#
# COMPACT_ATOMS: atom_id res chain seq x y z
N MET A 1 -35.98 20.59 -18.76
CA MET A 1 -34.61 21.13 -18.93
C MET A 1 -34.03 21.84 -17.69
N ARG A 2 -34.80 22.36 -16.73
CA ARG A 2 -34.25 23.02 -15.52
C ARG A 2 -33.63 22.08 -14.48
N THR A 3 -34.11 20.85 -14.38
CA THR A 3 -33.70 19.90 -13.33
C THR A 3 -32.27 19.36 -13.50
N LEU A 4 -31.80 19.24 -14.75
CA LEU A 4 -30.46 18.73 -15.06
C LEU A 4 -29.35 19.72 -14.68
N ARG A 5 -29.53 21.03 -14.94
CA ARG A 5 -28.54 22.06 -14.58
C ARG A 5 -28.34 22.23 -13.08
N VAL A 6 -29.38 22.03 -12.26
CA VAL A 6 -29.27 22.12 -10.79
C VAL A 6 -28.52 20.92 -10.23
N GLN A 7 -28.70 19.73 -10.81
CA GLN A 7 -27.95 18.53 -10.44
C GLN A 7 -26.46 18.63 -10.84
N GLU A 8 -26.17 19.20 -12.01
CA GLU A 8 -24.78 19.45 -12.46
C GLU A 8 -24.06 20.46 -11.56
N GLY A 9 -24.71 21.56 -11.16
CA GLY A 9 -24.12 22.56 -10.27
C GLY A 9 -23.82 22.04 -8.85
N ASN A 10 -24.66 21.13 -8.33
CA ASN A 10 -24.43 20.50 -7.03
C ASN A 10 -23.29 19.47 -7.08
N ALA A 11 -23.18 18.70 -8.16
CA ALA A 11 -22.09 17.73 -8.33
C ALA A 11 -20.72 18.42 -8.47
N GLU A 12 -20.67 19.55 -9.18
CA GLU A 12 -19.43 20.32 -9.35
C GLU A 12 -18.95 20.92 -8.01
N ALA A 13 -19.87 21.43 -7.19
CA ALA A 13 -19.54 21.95 -5.86
C ALA A 13 -18.99 20.86 -4.92
N ASP A 14 -19.60 19.68 -4.92
CA ASP A 14 -19.18 18.54 -4.10
C ASP A 14 -17.80 17.98 -4.52
N MET A 15 -17.54 17.92 -5.84
CA MET A 15 -16.22 17.57 -6.38
C MET A 15 -15.14 18.57 -5.95
N LYS A 16 -15.43 19.89 -6.02
CA LYS A 16 -14.49 20.93 -5.57
C LYS A 16 -14.20 20.81 -4.08
N GLN A 17 -15.24 20.58 -3.26
CA GLN A 17 -15.07 20.39 -1.82
C GLN A 17 -14.22 19.14 -1.50
N THR A 18 -14.49 18.02 -2.16
CA THR A 18 -13.73 16.78 -2.01
C THR A 18 -12.27 16.97 -2.39
N PHE A 19 -11.99 17.66 -3.49
CA PHE A 19 -10.62 17.96 -3.92
C PHE A 19 -9.87 18.83 -2.91
N GLN A 20 -10.49 19.90 -2.39
CA GLN A 20 -9.85 20.75 -1.37
C GLN A 20 -9.58 19.99 -0.07
N LYS A 21 -10.55 19.18 0.37
CA LYS A 21 -10.38 18.30 1.54
C LYS A 21 -9.19 17.35 1.35
N ARG A 22 -9.12 16.67 0.20
CA ARG A 22 -8.02 15.76 -0.15
C ARG A 22 -6.66 16.47 -0.11
N LYS A 23 -6.58 17.66 -0.71
CA LYS A 23 -5.35 18.46 -0.74
C LYS A 23 -4.87 18.83 0.67
N GLY A 24 -5.78 19.30 1.54
CA GLY A 24 -5.43 19.64 2.93
C GLY A 24 -4.93 18.42 3.71
N LEU A 25 -5.64 17.30 3.63
CA LEU A 25 -5.25 16.06 4.30
C LEU A 25 -3.88 15.52 3.81
N LEU A 26 -3.59 15.63 2.51
CA LEU A 26 -2.29 15.23 1.95
C LEU A 26 -1.15 16.11 2.47
N GLN A 27 -1.37 17.42 2.60
CA GLN A 27 -0.39 18.33 3.17
C GLN A 27 -0.09 17.97 4.63
N ASP A 28 -1.14 17.70 5.42
CA ASP A 28 -1.00 17.26 6.81
C ASP A 28 -0.25 15.94 6.91
N LEU A 29 -0.57 14.97 6.05
CA LEU A 29 0.09 13.66 6.04
C LEU A 29 1.58 13.77 5.70
N ARG A 30 1.94 14.55 4.67
CA ARG A 30 3.35 14.82 4.32
C ARG A 30 4.09 15.46 5.48
N HIS A 31 3.47 16.41 6.18
CA HIS A 31 4.07 17.04 7.35
C HIS A 31 4.34 16.03 8.48
N VAL A 32 3.35 15.19 8.81
CA VAL A 32 3.48 14.13 9.82
C VAL A 32 4.60 13.14 9.45
N MET A 33 4.67 12.72 8.20
CA MET A 33 5.70 11.78 7.73
C MET A 33 7.10 12.40 7.71
N LYS A 34 7.22 13.70 7.41
CA LYS A 34 8.49 14.44 7.52
C LYS A 34 8.97 14.54 8.96
N VAL A 35 8.07 14.85 9.91
CA VAL A 35 8.38 14.89 11.34
C VAL A 35 8.85 13.52 11.83
N ARG A 36 8.24 12.43 11.34
CA ARG A 36 8.65 11.06 11.64
C ARG A 36 10.12 10.79 11.33
N GLY A 37 10.60 11.23 10.16
CA GLY A 37 12.00 11.06 9.76
C GLY A 37 12.99 11.76 10.69
N ASN A 38 12.54 12.75 11.46
CA ASN A 38 13.34 13.54 12.39
C ASN A 38 13.07 13.21 13.87
N ALA A 39 12.19 12.26 14.16
CA ALA A 39 11.69 12.04 15.52
C ALA A 39 12.66 11.20 16.37
N VAL A 40 12.81 11.58 17.65
CA VAL A 40 13.43 10.74 18.69
C VAL A 40 12.47 9.57 19.02
N HIS A 41 13.03 8.39 19.26
CA HIS A 41 12.33 7.09 19.38
C HIS A 41 11.00 7.09 20.17
N GLY A 42 10.82 7.95 21.18
CA GLY A 42 9.62 8.01 22.02
C GLY A 42 8.33 8.51 21.34
N ASN A 43 8.39 9.23 20.21
CA ASN A 43 7.20 9.82 19.56
C ASN A 43 6.71 9.03 18.32
N LEU A 44 7.40 7.95 17.92
CA LEU A 44 7.13 7.27 16.65
C LEU A 44 5.74 6.65 16.59
N ASN A 45 5.25 6.06 17.69
CA ASN A 45 3.92 5.44 17.74
C ASN A 45 2.78 6.47 17.57
N GLN A 46 2.91 7.66 18.15
CA GLN A 46 1.89 8.71 18.03
C GLN A 46 1.87 9.31 16.62
N VAL A 47 3.06 9.52 16.04
CA VAL A 47 3.23 9.99 14.67
C VAL A 47 2.63 8.99 13.68
N GLU A 48 2.88 7.69 13.86
CA GLU A 48 2.29 6.63 13.06
C GLU A 48 0.76 6.57 13.19
N ALA A 49 0.23 6.60 14.42
CA ALA A 49 -1.22 6.61 14.64
C ALA A 49 -1.91 7.80 13.96
N LYS A 50 -1.28 8.99 14.01
CA LYS A 50 -1.77 10.17 13.31
C LYS A 50 -1.72 9.99 11.78
N ALA A 51 -0.65 9.43 11.25
CA ALA A 51 -0.53 9.15 9.81
C ALA A 51 -1.63 8.19 9.32
N LEU A 52 -1.89 7.11 10.06
CA LEU A 52 -2.94 6.14 9.73
C LEU A 52 -4.34 6.77 9.76
N ARG A 53 -4.62 7.62 10.76
CA ARG A 53 -5.89 8.35 10.84
C ARG A 53 -6.08 9.34 9.68
N LEU A 54 -5.00 9.97 9.21
CA LEU A 54 -5.05 10.85 8.04
C LEU A 54 -5.29 10.05 6.75
N LEU A 55 -4.63 8.89 6.62
CA LEU A 55 -4.85 7.97 5.51
C LEU A 55 -6.30 7.49 5.45
N GLU A 56 -6.88 7.07 6.57
CA GLU A 56 -8.30 6.67 6.64
C GLU A 56 -9.25 7.79 6.18
N GLN A 57 -8.95 9.05 6.53
CA GLN A 57 -9.74 10.19 6.06
C GLN A 57 -9.52 10.46 4.56
N LEU A 58 -8.28 10.33 4.07
CA LEU A 58 -7.97 10.47 2.65
C LEU A 58 -8.70 9.45 1.80
N GLU A 59 -8.82 8.21 2.29
CA GLU A 59 -9.55 7.15 1.60
C GLU A 59 -11.02 7.52 1.32
N THR A 60 -11.64 8.31 2.19
CA THR A 60 -13.01 8.81 1.97
C THR A 60 -13.13 9.79 0.79
N CYS A 61 -12.01 10.33 0.31
CA CYS A 61 -11.97 11.29 -0.79
C CYS A 61 -11.81 10.61 -2.17
N TYR A 62 -11.71 9.28 -2.20
CA TYR A 62 -11.60 8.50 -3.44
C TYR A 62 -12.84 7.64 -3.68
N PRO A 63 -13.23 7.41 -4.94
CA PRO A 63 -14.33 6.52 -5.26
C PRO A 63 -13.98 5.08 -4.84
N LYS A 64 -14.95 4.39 -4.23
CA LYS A 64 -14.83 2.97 -3.87
C LYS A 64 -15.01 2.09 -5.12
N ARG A 65 -14.00 2.09 -6.00
CA ARG A 65 -13.96 1.24 -7.19
C ARG A 65 -12.74 0.32 -7.10
N ILE A 66 -12.96 -0.98 -7.25
CA ILE A 66 -11.90 -1.99 -7.19
C ILE A 66 -10.84 -1.68 -8.25
N GLY A 67 -9.60 -1.57 -7.80
CA GLY A 67 -8.44 -1.31 -8.64
C GLY A 67 -8.42 0.07 -9.30
N ALA A 68 -9.20 1.04 -8.81
CA ALA A 68 -9.00 2.43 -9.19
C ALA A 68 -7.73 2.98 -8.51
N PRO A 69 -6.75 3.52 -9.27
CA PRO A 69 -5.52 4.05 -8.68
C PRO A 69 -5.79 5.26 -7.78
N ARG A 70 -5.09 5.31 -6.65
CA ARG A 70 -5.07 6.37 -5.62
C ARG A 70 -3.61 6.79 -5.41
N LEU A 71 -3.04 7.39 -6.45
CA LEU A 71 -1.60 7.60 -6.62
C LEU A 71 -0.93 8.43 -5.52
N GLU A 72 -1.71 9.23 -4.79
CA GLU A 72 -1.19 10.07 -3.71
C GLU A 72 -1.11 9.32 -2.37
N LEU A 73 -1.48 8.04 -2.30
CA LEU A 73 -1.54 7.26 -1.05
C LEU A 73 -0.51 6.12 -0.95
N TRP A 74 -0.05 5.58 -2.08
CA TRP A 74 0.68 4.29 -2.07
C TRP A 74 2.01 4.37 -1.33
N ASP A 75 2.74 5.49 -1.47
CA ASP A 75 4.05 5.72 -0.88
C ASP A 75 3.97 5.77 0.66
N PHE A 76 2.93 6.41 1.18
CA PHE A 76 2.66 6.46 2.62
C PHE A 76 2.32 5.08 3.18
N TYR A 77 1.50 4.30 2.47
CA TYR A 77 1.16 2.94 2.90
C TYR A 77 2.40 2.02 2.88
N LEU A 78 3.19 2.07 1.80
CA LEU A 78 4.39 1.26 1.68
C LEU A 78 5.39 1.61 2.78
N ALA A 79 5.70 2.90 2.96
CA ALA A 79 6.61 3.35 3.99
C ALA A 79 6.16 2.89 5.38
N LEU A 80 4.90 3.11 5.76
CA LEU A 80 4.40 2.66 7.07
C LEU A 80 4.46 1.13 7.23
N GLY A 81 4.18 0.38 6.17
CA GLY A 81 4.28 -1.08 6.15
C GLY A 81 5.69 -1.59 6.40
N GLU A 82 6.68 -1.10 5.64
CA GLU A 82 8.10 -1.46 5.80
C GLU A 82 8.61 -1.13 7.21
N ASN A 83 8.24 0.04 7.73
CA ASN A 83 8.60 0.46 9.06
C ASN A 83 8.05 -0.47 10.15
N ARG A 84 6.83 -0.99 9.96
CA ARG A 84 6.26 -2.00 10.88
C ARG A 84 6.99 -3.33 10.79
N LEU A 85 7.42 -3.76 9.61
CA LEU A 85 8.21 -5.00 9.45
C LEU A 85 9.54 -4.93 10.21
N GLN A 86 10.17 -3.75 10.25
CA GLN A 86 11.41 -3.55 10.98
C GLN A 86 11.21 -3.50 12.51
N ASN A 87 9.98 -3.25 12.97
CA ASN A 87 9.67 -3.17 14.39
C ASN A 87 9.18 -4.51 14.93
N ALA A 88 10.06 -5.23 15.63
CA ALA A 88 9.74 -6.52 16.24
C ALA A 88 8.56 -6.48 17.24
N ALA A 89 8.21 -5.33 17.82
CA ALA A 89 7.06 -5.23 18.71
C ALA A 89 5.71 -5.20 17.97
N VAL A 90 5.71 -4.99 16.65
CA VAL A 90 4.51 -4.86 15.83
C VAL A 90 4.17 -6.19 15.14
N SER A 91 2.88 -6.42 14.92
CA SER A 91 2.40 -7.61 14.20
C SER A 91 2.73 -7.53 12.71
N ASN A 92 3.38 -8.57 12.17
CA ASN A 92 3.69 -8.70 10.74
C ASN A 92 2.43 -8.66 9.87
N MET A 93 1.30 -9.12 10.39
CA MET A 93 0.00 -9.05 9.70
C MET A 93 -0.42 -7.59 9.45
N LYS A 94 -0.23 -6.73 10.45
CA LYS A 94 -0.54 -5.28 10.34
C LYS A 94 0.42 -4.55 9.40
N ALA A 95 1.62 -5.08 9.21
CA ALA A 95 2.57 -4.56 8.23
C ALA A 95 2.18 -5.00 6.82
N LEU A 96 1.86 -6.29 6.66
CA LEU A 96 1.36 -6.88 5.42
C LEU A 96 0.11 -6.17 4.91
N GLU A 97 -0.86 -5.89 5.78
CA GLU A 97 -2.08 -5.12 5.42
C GLU A 97 -1.76 -3.76 4.80
N LEU A 98 -0.76 -3.04 5.33
CA LEU A 98 -0.37 -1.74 4.79
C LEU A 98 0.33 -1.88 3.43
N ILE A 99 1.19 -2.89 3.27
CA ILE A 99 1.89 -3.14 2.00
C ILE A 99 0.88 -3.54 0.91
N ILE A 100 -0.12 -4.36 1.25
CA ILE A 100 -1.23 -4.69 0.35
C ILE A 100 -2.00 -3.43 -0.03
N LYS A 101 -2.33 -2.57 0.94
CA LYS A 101 -2.99 -1.27 0.66
C LYS A 101 -2.18 -0.38 -0.27
N ALA A 102 -0.84 -0.41 -0.18
CA ALA A 102 0.02 0.31 -1.11
C ALA A 102 -0.17 -0.19 -2.55
N LEU A 103 -0.17 -1.51 -2.75
CA LEU A 103 -0.45 -2.12 -4.06
C LEU A 103 -1.87 -1.81 -4.55
N GLU A 104 -2.88 -1.91 -3.68
CA GLU A 104 -4.26 -1.53 -4.03
C GLU A 104 -4.37 -0.04 -4.42
N ALA A 105 -3.60 0.84 -3.77
CA ALA A 105 -3.51 2.25 -4.13
C ALA A 105 -2.81 2.48 -5.48
N LEU A 106 -1.95 1.56 -5.93
CA LEU A 106 -1.43 1.53 -7.30
C LEU A 106 -2.42 0.89 -8.30
N GLY A 107 -3.60 0.46 -7.84
CA GLY A 107 -4.64 -0.14 -8.68
C GLY A 107 -4.48 -1.64 -8.91
N TYR A 108 -3.61 -2.32 -8.15
CA TYR A 108 -3.54 -3.77 -8.14
C TYR A 108 -4.83 -4.37 -7.59
N VAL A 109 -5.18 -5.55 -8.07
CA VAL A 109 -6.27 -6.36 -7.51
C VAL A 109 -5.65 -7.70 -7.15
N LEU A 110 -5.57 -7.98 -5.87
CA LEU A 110 -4.98 -9.20 -5.35
C LEU A 110 -5.81 -9.74 -4.20
N VAL A 111 -5.89 -11.05 -4.11
CA VAL A 111 -6.47 -11.76 -2.98
C VAL A 111 -5.31 -12.15 -2.08
N ALA A 112 -5.17 -11.42 -0.97
CA ALA A 112 -4.22 -11.76 0.07
C ALA A 112 -4.97 -11.99 1.37
N ALA A 113 -4.92 -13.23 1.85
CA ALA A 113 -5.43 -13.60 3.16
C ALA A 113 -4.28 -14.19 3.97
N PRO A 114 -3.91 -13.59 5.11
CA PRO A 114 -3.35 -14.40 6.16
C PRO A 114 -4.51 -15.19 6.80
N PRO A 115 -4.43 -16.52 6.90
CA PRO A 115 -5.43 -17.28 7.64
C PRO A 115 -5.07 -17.17 9.11
N ALA A 116 -5.76 -16.28 9.82
CA ALA A 116 -5.52 -16.12 11.24
C ALA A 116 -6.39 -17.03 12.12
N ARG A 117 -7.54 -17.54 11.62
CA ARG A 117 -8.59 -18.10 12.50
C ARG A 117 -9.50 -19.20 11.91
N VAL A 118 -9.31 -19.57 10.64
CA VAL A 118 -10.17 -20.54 9.93
C VAL A 118 -9.26 -21.54 9.22
N PRO A 119 -9.61 -22.82 9.05
CA PRO A 119 -8.80 -23.79 8.30
C PRO A 119 -8.80 -23.52 6.79
N THR A 120 -8.66 -22.26 6.37
CA THR A 120 -8.45 -21.88 4.98
C THR A 120 -6.95 -21.75 4.73
N LYS A 121 -6.47 -22.36 3.64
CA LYS A 121 -5.07 -22.29 3.20
C LYS A 121 -4.66 -20.82 3.00
N PRO A 122 -3.47 -20.38 3.45
CA PRO A 122 -2.98 -19.04 3.11
C PRO A 122 -3.02 -18.83 1.61
N THR A 123 -3.42 -17.64 1.18
CA THR A 123 -3.57 -17.33 -0.24
C THR A 123 -2.94 -15.98 -0.53
N LEU A 124 -2.13 -15.95 -1.59
CA LEU A 124 -1.68 -14.75 -2.28
C LEU A 124 -1.91 -15.00 -3.76
N GLU A 125 -2.87 -14.28 -4.35
CA GLU A 125 -3.22 -14.42 -5.76
C GLU A 125 -3.34 -13.04 -6.41
N MET A 126 -2.58 -12.82 -7.48
CA MET A 126 -2.67 -11.62 -8.30
C MET A 126 -3.78 -11.79 -9.34
N THR A 127 -4.89 -11.08 -9.16
CA THR A 127 -6.00 -11.07 -10.13
C THR A 127 -5.75 -10.06 -11.25
N ARG A 128 -5.15 -8.91 -10.92
CA ARG A 128 -4.86 -7.86 -11.89
C ARG A 128 -3.68 -7.01 -11.43
N TRP A 129 -2.72 -6.82 -12.34
CA TRP A 129 -1.64 -5.86 -12.17
C TRP A 129 -2.17 -4.42 -12.14
N GLY A 130 -1.57 -3.58 -11.30
CA GLY A 130 -1.83 -2.15 -11.25
C GLY A 130 -0.85 -1.35 -12.09
N TRP A 131 -0.65 -0.09 -11.72
CA TRP A 131 0.45 0.70 -12.25
C TRP A 131 1.78 0.19 -11.68
N ILE A 132 2.51 -0.53 -12.53
CA ILE A 132 3.81 -1.10 -12.20
C ILE A 132 4.87 0.02 -12.25
N ASN A 133 5.66 0.09 -11.18
CA ASN A 133 6.85 0.94 -11.04
C ASN A 133 7.93 0.19 -10.22
N ASP A 134 9.10 0.79 -10.09
CA ASP A 134 10.22 0.29 -9.27
C ASP A 134 9.79 -0.05 -7.82
N HIS A 135 8.92 0.76 -7.22
CA HIS A 135 8.37 0.50 -5.89
C HIS A 135 7.48 -0.75 -5.79
N SER A 136 6.94 -1.23 -6.92
CA SER A 136 6.17 -2.48 -6.95
C SER A 136 7.05 -3.69 -6.63
N ILE A 137 8.31 -3.67 -7.07
CA ILE A 137 9.31 -4.71 -6.76
C ILE A 137 9.53 -4.74 -5.24
N ILE A 138 9.78 -3.56 -4.66
CA ILE A 138 10.01 -3.38 -3.23
C ILE A 138 8.79 -3.85 -2.41
N ALA A 139 7.57 -3.51 -2.85
CA ALA A 139 6.36 -3.94 -2.17
C ALA A 139 6.21 -5.48 -2.14
N PHE A 140 6.48 -6.18 -3.24
CA PHE A 140 6.44 -7.65 -3.25
C PHE A 140 7.56 -8.29 -2.42
N ILE A 141 8.75 -7.70 -2.40
CA ILE A 141 9.83 -8.12 -1.48
C ILE A 141 9.40 -7.93 -0.02
N ALA A 142 8.76 -6.81 0.31
CA ALA A 142 8.24 -6.56 1.64
C ALA A 142 7.14 -7.55 2.03
N ILE A 143 6.28 -7.99 1.09
CA ILE A 143 5.32 -9.08 1.32
C ILE A 143 6.05 -10.40 1.59
N PHE A 144 7.10 -10.73 0.82
CA PHE A 144 7.95 -11.90 1.06
C PHE A 144 8.54 -11.87 2.47
N HIS A 145 9.09 -10.74 2.92
CA HIS A 145 9.61 -10.58 4.28
C HIS A 145 8.50 -10.72 5.33
N ALA A 146 7.31 -10.15 5.08
CA ALA A 146 6.18 -10.26 6.00
C ALA A 146 5.72 -11.71 6.21
N TYR A 147 5.66 -12.51 5.14
CA TYR A 147 5.29 -13.93 5.21
C TYR A 147 6.36 -14.80 5.86
N LYS A 148 7.64 -14.54 5.55
CA LYS A 148 8.78 -15.23 6.15
C LYS A 148 8.89 -14.93 7.65
N ALA A 149 8.69 -13.67 8.03
CA ALA A 149 8.89 -13.22 9.40
C ALA A 149 7.92 -13.92 10.35
N ARG A 150 8.49 -14.59 11.37
CA ARG A 150 7.76 -15.34 12.42
C ARG A 150 6.84 -16.43 11.88
N GLY A 151 7.09 -16.92 10.67
CA GLY A 151 6.33 -18.03 10.09
C GLY A 151 4.87 -17.69 9.79
N LEU A 152 4.56 -16.46 9.39
CA LEU A 152 3.19 -16.02 9.13
C LEU A 152 2.50 -16.85 8.02
N ALA A 153 3.18 -17.06 6.89
CA ALA A 153 2.77 -17.99 5.83
C ALA A 153 3.96 -18.33 4.91
N PRO A 154 4.96 -19.09 5.39
CA PRO A 154 6.18 -19.38 4.63
C PRO A 154 5.93 -20.01 3.26
N GLU A 155 4.82 -20.73 3.09
CA GLU A 155 4.42 -21.33 1.82
C GLU A 155 4.09 -20.31 0.72
N LEU A 156 3.81 -19.05 1.08
CA LEU A 156 3.54 -17.97 0.13
C LEU A 156 4.79 -17.16 -0.25
N CYS A 157 5.94 -17.44 0.37
CA CYS A 157 7.19 -16.72 0.10
C CYS A 157 7.62 -16.81 -1.37
N GLU A 158 7.56 -18.00 -1.96
CA GLU A 158 7.94 -18.19 -3.37
C GLU A 158 6.96 -17.51 -4.33
N VAL A 159 5.68 -17.44 -3.96
CA VAL A 159 4.67 -16.70 -4.74
C VAL A 159 4.98 -15.20 -4.72
N ALA A 160 5.25 -14.64 -3.54
CA ALA A 160 5.61 -13.24 -3.39
C ALA A 160 6.92 -12.91 -4.14
N ARG A 161 7.95 -13.78 -4.06
CA ARG A 161 9.19 -13.63 -4.83
C ARG A 161 8.94 -13.68 -6.32
N GLY A 162 8.08 -14.59 -6.81
CA GLY A 162 7.69 -14.68 -8.21
C GLY A 162 7.02 -13.41 -8.72
N TYR A 163 6.14 -12.79 -7.93
CA TYR A 163 5.55 -11.50 -8.26
C TYR A 163 6.57 -10.35 -8.25
N ALA A 164 7.53 -10.36 -7.33
CA ALA A 164 8.62 -9.39 -7.33
C ALA A 164 9.50 -9.51 -8.59
N ARG A 165 9.86 -10.74 -9.00
CA ARG A 165 10.57 -11.01 -10.26
C ARG A 165 9.77 -10.55 -11.48
N THR A 166 8.47 -10.86 -11.52
CA THR A 166 7.60 -10.42 -12.61
C THR A 166 7.53 -8.89 -12.69
N ALA A 167 7.39 -8.20 -11.55
CA ALA A 167 7.42 -6.74 -11.50
C ALA A 167 8.77 -6.18 -11.97
N TYR A 168 9.88 -6.83 -11.60
CA TYR A 168 11.22 -6.47 -12.06
C TYR A 168 11.32 -6.56 -13.58
N THR A 169 10.93 -7.69 -14.17
CA THR A 169 10.96 -7.89 -15.62
C THR A 169 10.11 -6.88 -16.37
N ILE A 170 8.95 -6.50 -15.84
CA ILE A 170 8.10 -5.49 -16.47
C ILE A 170 8.73 -4.09 -16.39
N CYS A 171 9.35 -3.73 -15.25
CA CYS A 171 9.98 -2.43 -15.05
C CYS A 171 11.27 -2.24 -15.84
N ILE A 172 12.13 -3.27 -15.84
CA ILE A 172 13.51 -3.18 -16.34
C ILE A 172 13.62 -3.73 -17.77
N GLY A 173 12.72 -4.65 -18.17
CA GLY A 173 12.73 -5.30 -19.48
C GLY A 173 13.58 -6.58 -19.54
N GLU A 174 14.13 -7.03 -18.42
CA GLU A 174 14.94 -8.26 -18.29
C GLU A 174 14.74 -8.93 -16.91
N GLU A 175 15.13 -10.19 -16.74
CA GLU A 175 15.07 -10.91 -15.45
C GLU A 175 16.46 -11.25 -14.89
N GLU A 176 17.45 -11.38 -15.76
CA GLU A 176 18.77 -11.95 -15.50
C GLU A 176 19.54 -11.22 -14.39
N THR A 177 19.33 -9.91 -14.28
CA THR A 177 19.98 -9.05 -13.29
C THR A 177 19.16 -8.87 -12.01
N ALA A 178 17.96 -9.45 -11.90
CA ALA A 178 17.06 -9.29 -10.76
C ALA A 178 17.75 -9.71 -9.45
N GLY A 179 18.35 -10.91 -9.41
CA GLY A 179 19.06 -11.42 -8.23
C GLY A 179 20.38 -10.68 -7.93
N SER A 180 20.94 -9.95 -8.90
CA SER A 180 22.11 -9.08 -8.67
C SER A 180 21.74 -7.70 -8.12
N THR A 181 20.53 -7.23 -8.44
CA THR A 181 19.98 -5.96 -7.96
C THR A 181 19.36 -6.12 -6.58
N TYR A 182 18.63 -7.22 -6.38
CA TYR A 182 17.91 -7.54 -5.16
C TYR A 182 18.26 -8.96 -4.72
N ASP A 183 19.02 -9.09 -3.63
CA ASP A 183 19.43 -10.39 -3.09
C ASP A 183 18.24 -11.31 -2.75
N ASP A 184 17.10 -10.72 -2.36
CA ASP A 184 15.85 -11.45 -2.09
C ASP A 184 15.26 -12.14 -3.34
N LEU A 185 15.71 -11.75 -4.52
CA LEU A 185 15.31 -12.31 -5.82
C LEU A 185 16.34 -13.27 -6.38
N LYS A 186 17.30 -13.74 -5.57
CA LYS A 186 18.13 -14.89 -5.93
C LYS A 186 17.33 -16.19 -6.00
#